data_AF-A0A6A4H4Q0-F1
#
_entry.id   AF-A0A6A4H4Q0-F1
#
_cell.length_a   1.000
_cell.length_b   1.000
_cell.length_c   1.000
_cell.angle_alpha   90.00
_cell.angle_beta   90.00
_cell.angle_gamma   90.00
#
_symmetry.space_group_name_H-M   'P 1'
#
loop_
_entity.id
_entity.type
_entity.pdbx_description
1 polymer ?
#
loop_
_entity_poly.entity_id
_entity_poly.type
_entity_poly.pdbx_seq_one_letter_code
_entity_poly.pdbx_strand_id
1 'polypeptide(L)'
;MTRPSRKFASGSMPKPPLRQSNRLATNTHSGSPPRSPLMSSQTVGGPATPHTPRKRRQPKPTASASRHGKLSTNDILEKTVKGLGLKFVPDEWQLRLIQKIHEGSDLILVAGTGYGKSYIFEALALLGVPKNEIVLVICPLKTLEDMARYANQGPARVHVARDGAVPSLR
;
A
#
# COMPACT_ATOMS: atom_id res chain seq x y z
N MET A 1 16.27 -47.41 22.08
CA MET A 1 15.79 -47.17 20.70
C MET A 1 16.60 -46.02 20.10
N THR A 2 17.55 -46.36 19.23
CA THR A 2 18.63 -45.46 18.80
C THR A 2 18.32 -44.92 17.40
N ARG A 3 18.24 -43.59 17.24
CA ARG A 3 17.92 -42.94 15.96
C ARG A 3 19.14 -42.92 15.02
N PRO A 4 18.98 -43.24 13.72
CA PRO A 4 20.10 -43.18 12.78
C PRO A 4 20.38 -41.74 12.33
N SER A 5 21.67 -41.41 12.33
CA SER A 5 22.23 -40.13 11.91
C SER A 5 22.33 -40.07 10.37
N ARG A 6 21.62 -39.12 9.73
CA ARG A 6 21.72 -38.87 8.28
C ARG A 6 22.89 -37.91 7.99
N LYS A 7 23.92 -38.43 7.32
CA LYS A 7 24.99 -37.63 6.71
C LYS A 7 24.43 -36.95 5.46
N PHE A 8 24.40 -35.62 5.43
CA PHE A 8 24.11 -34.84 4.23
C PHE A 8 25.40 -34.69 3.41
N ALA A 9 25.37 -35.16 2.17
CA ALA A 9 26.43 -34.96 1.20
C ALA A 9 26.47 -33.49 0.77
N SER A 10 27.66 -32.88 0.85
CA SER A 10 27.95 -31.52 0.38
C SER A 10 27.94 -31.46 -1.15
N GLY A 11 26.77 -31.25 -1.73
CA GLY A 11 26.63 -30.96 -3.15
C GLY A 11 27.12 -29.55 -3.46
N SER A 12 28.21 -29.45 -4.22
CA SER A 12 28.71 -28.22 -4.83
C SER A 12 27.62 -27.59 -5.70
N MET A 13 27.09 -26.44 -5.27
CA MET A 13 26.12 -25.64 -6.03
C MET A 13 26.77 -25.09 -7.32
N PRO A 14 26.12 -25.22 -8.49
CA PRO A 14 26.60 -24.60 -9.72
C PRO A 14 26.50 -23.08 -9.63
N LYS A 15 27.59 -22.41 -10.04
CA LYS A 15 27.74 -20.95 -10.08
C LYS A 15 26.64 -20.33 -10.97
N PRO A 16 25.88 -19.32 -10.50
CA PRO A 16 24.91 -18.63 -11.34
C PRO A 16 25.61 -17.84 -12.45
N PRO A 17 25.03 -17.77 -13.67
CA PRO A 17 25.62 -17.05 -14.79
C PRO A 17 25.68 -15.55 -14.54
N LEU A 18 26.81 -14.93 -14.92
CA LEU A 18 27.01 -13.49 -14.87
C LEU A 18 25.93 -12.78 -15.71
N ARG A 19 25.11 -11.99 -15.02
CA ARG A 19 24.09 -11.14 -15.62
C ARG A 19 24.77 -10.00 -16.37
N GLN A 20 24.82 -10.10 -17.71
CA GLN A 20 25.30 -9.03 -18.57
C GLN A 20 24.40 -7.80 -18.41
N SER A 21 25.03 -6.71 -18.01
CA SER A 21 24.45 -5.38 -17.86
C SER A 21 24.25 -4.74 -19.23
N ASN A 22 23.06 -4.91 -19.80
CA ASN A 22 22.62 -4.09 -20.92
C ASN A 22 22.36 -2.66 -20.43
N ARG A 23 23.40 -1.82 -20.50
CA ARG A 23 23.27 -0.36 -20.55
C ARG A 23 22.55 -0.02 -21.86
N LEU A 24 21.24 0.19 -21.79
CA LEU A 24 20.50 0.85 -22.85
C LEU A 24 20.69 2.36 -22.72
N ALA A 25 21.01 2.95 -23.86
CA ALA A 25 21.46 4.30 -24.07
C ALA A 25 20.51 5.38 -23.53
N THR A 26 21.10 6.43 -22.95
CA THR A 26 20.46 7.72 -22.71
C THR A 26 20.15 8.38 -24.04
N ASN A 27 18.91 8.25 -24.51
CA ASN A 27 18.42 9.01 -25.65
C ASN A 27 18.06 10.42 -25.16
N THR A 28 18.99 11.36 -25.35
CA THR A 28 18.76 12.79 -25.17
C THR A 28 17.97 13.30 -26.38
N HIS A 29 16.65 13.37 -26.25
CA HIS A 29 15.81 14.15 -27.15
C HIS A 29 15.41 15.43 -26.43
N SER A 30 16.10 16.53 -26.80
CA SER A 30 15.65 17.90 -26.57
C SER A 30 14.43 18.17 -27.46
N GLY A 31 13.30 17.56 -27.12
CA GLY A 31 12.00 17.85 -27.71
C GLY A 31 11.38 19.03 -26.98
N SER A 32 11.45 20.21 -27.58
CA SER A 32 10.68 21.38 -27.17
C SER A 32 9.17 21.02 -27.16
N PRO A 33 8.38 21.48 -26.17
CA PRO A 33 6.96 21.19 -26.14
C PRO A 33 6.26 21.82 -27.37
N PRO A 34 5.30 21.12 -28.01
CA PRO A 34 4.49 21.71 -29.06
C PRO A 34 3.66 22.86 -28.48
N ARG A 35 3.79 24.04 -29.09
CA ARG A 35 2.94 25.21 -28.80
C ARG A 35 1.49 24.86 -29.15
N SER A 36 0.62 24.82 -28.16
CA SER A 36 -0.81 24.71 -28.35
C SER A 36 -1.35 25.89 -29.17
N PRO A 37 -2.24 25.68 -30.15
CA PRO A 37 -2.87 26.76 -30.90
C PRO A 37 -3.82 27.55 -29.99
N LEU A 38 -3.70 28.87 -30.07
CA LEU A 38 -4.56 29.85 -29.43
C LEU A 38 -5.91 29.83 -30.16
N MET A 39 -6.90 29.09 -29.64
CA MET A 39 -8.26 29.16 -30.17
C MET A 39 -8.97 30.39 -29.60
N SER A 40 -9.24 31.32 -30.51
CA SER A 40 -10.07 32.51 -30.32
C SER A 40 -11.52 32.13 -29.97
N SER A 41 -11.99 32.60 -28.82
CA SER A 41 -13.41 32.60 -28.46
C SER A 41 -14.22 33.44 -29.45
N GLN A 42 -15.15 32.80 -30.17
CA GLN A 42 -16.32 33.48 -30.70
C GLN A 42 -17.44 33.34 -29.67
N THR A 43 -17.77 34.47 -29.03
CA THR A 43 -18.93 34.66 -28.16
C THR A 43 -20.19 34.75 -29.02
N VAL A 44 -21.01 33.70 -28.99
CA VAL A 44 -22.43 33.77 -29.38
C VAL A 44 -23.25 33.92 -28.11
N GLY A 45 -23.98 35.04 -28.02
CA GLY A 45 -24.72 35.48 -26.85
C GLY A 45 -25.83 34.50 -26.45
N GLY A 46 -25.70 33.92 -25.26
CA GLY A 46 -26.80 33.31 -24.52
C GLY A 46 -27.19 34.19 -23.33
N PRO A 47 -28.45 34.12 -22.85
CA PRO A 47 -28.95 34.95 -21.76
C PRO A 47 -28.15 34.71 -20.47
N ALA A 48 -27.69 35.82 -19.90
CA ALA A 48 -26.82 35.89 -18.74
C ALA A 48 -27.46 35.24 -17.51
N THR A 49 -27.02 34.03 -17.17
CA THR A 49 -27.20 33.49 -15.81
C THR A 49 -26.22 34.23 -14.88
N PRO A 50 -26.68 34.70 -13.70
CA PRO A 50 -25.84 35.44 -12.79
C PRO A 50 -24.69 34.55 -12.27
N HIS A 51 -23.50 34.81 -12.80
CA HIS A 51 -22.27 34.12 -12.46
C HIS A 51 -21.83 34.55 -11.07
N THR A 52 -22.33 33.88 -10.03
CA THR A 52 -21.84 34.09 -8.67
C THR A 52 -20.38 33.62 -8.62
N PRO A 53 -19.43 34.46 -8.14
CA PRO A 53 -18.05 34.04 -8.00
C PRO A 53 -18.01 32.88 -7.01
N ARG A 54 -17.65 31.69 -7.53
CA ARG A 54 -17.52 30.46 -6.74
C ARG A 54 -16.42 30.69 -5.70
N LYS A 55 -16.81 31.14 -4.50
CA LYS A 55 -15.91 31.40 -3.38
C LYS A 55 -15.23 30.08 -3.01
N ARG A 56 -13.98 29.91 -3.44
CA ARG A 56 -13.16 28.74 -3.13
C ARG A 56 -13.08 28.63 -1.61
N ARG A 57 -13.78 27.63 -1.06
CA ARG A 57 -13.67 27.30 0.37
C ARG A 57 -12.22 26.94 0.64
N GLN A 58 -11.55 27.77 1.44
CA GLN A 58 -10.28 27.38 2.03
C GLN A 58 -10.55 26.12 2.88
N PRO A 59 -9.80 25.03 2.69
CA PRO A 59 -9.94 23.89 3.57
C PRO A 59 -9.67 24.39 4.99
N LYS A 60 -10.68 24.30 5.87
CA LYS A 60 -10.42 24.44 7.30
C LYS A 60 -9.36 23.39 7.63
N PRO A 61 -8.27 23.74 8.32
CA PRO A 61 -7.35 22.74 8.84
C PRO A 61 -8.17 21.87 9.77
N THR A 62 -8.61 20.72 9.25
CA THR A 62 -9.11 19.64 10.08
C THR A 62 -7.93 19.30 10.95
N ALA A 63 -8.03 19.60 12.25
CA ALA A 63 -7.03 19.21 13.21
C ALA A 63 -6.87 17.69 13.07
N SER A 64 -5.85 17.27 12.33
CA SER A 64 -5.34 15.91 12.30
C SER A 64 -4.60 15.70 13.61
N ALA A 65 -5.30 15.92 14.73
CA ALA A 65 -4.87 15.41 16.00
C ALA A 65 -4.79 13.90 15.78
N SER A 66 -3.57 13.36 15.81
CA SER A 66 -3.29 11.93 15.79
C SER A 66 -4.29 11.26 16.72
N ARG A 67 -5.36 10.68 16.16
CA ARG A 67 -6.45 10.08 16.95
C ARG A 67 -5.95 8.86 17.69
N HIS A 68 -4.79 8.35 17.29
CA HIS A 68 -4.17 7.19 17.84
C HIS A 68 -2.92 7.65 18.62
N GLY A 69 -2.80 7.21 19.87
CA GLY A 69 -1.62 7.48 20.68
C GLY A 69 -0.34 7.00 20.00
N LYS A 70 0.81 7.57 20.37
CA LYS A 70 2.12 7.13 19.87
C LYS A 70 2.37 5.68 20.29
N LEU A 71 2.54 4.78 19.32
CA LEU A 71 3.08 3.44 19.58
C LEU A 71 4.56 3.42 19.26
N SER A 72 5.35 2.72 20.09
CA SER A 72 6.74 2.47 19.76
C SER A 72 6.85 1.42 18.65
N THR A 73 7.96 1.45 17.91
CA THR A 73 8.27 0.44 16.89
C THR A 73 8.35 -0.97 17.47
N ASN A 74 8.82 -1.10 18.72
CA ASN A 74 8.90 -2.38 19.43
C ASN A 74 7.52 -2.93 19.77
N ASP A 75 6.58 -2.08 20.20
CA ASP A 75 5.20 -2.51 20.45
C ASP A 75 4.52 -2.97 19.17
N ILE A 76 4.77 -2.27 18.06
CA ILE A 76 4.25 -2.65 16.75
C ILE A 76 4.82 -4.01 16.34
N LEU A 77 6.14 -4.18 16.48
CA LEU A 77 6.81 -5.45 16.17
C LEU A 77 6.22 -6.60 16.97
N GLU A 78 6.15 -6.47 18.30
CA GLU A 78 5.64 -7.52 19.17
C GLU A 78 4.19 -7.87 18.85
N LYS A 79 3.31 -6.86 18.73
CA LYS A 79 1.89 -7.07 18.43
C LYS A 79 1.69 -7.72 17.08
N THR A 80 2.41 -7.29 16.05
CA THR A 80 2.23 -7.78 14.68
C THR A 80 2.84 -9.16 14.48
N VAL A 81 4.04 -9.43 15.01
CA VAL A 81 4.65 -10.76 14.94
C VAL A 81 3.80 -11.79 15.69
N LYS A 82 3.35 -11.46 16.91
CA LYS A 82 2.49 -12.34 17.71
C LYS A 82 1.11 -12.50 17.10
N GLY A 83 0.46 -11.41 16.68
CA GLY A 83 -0.91 -11.43 16.19
C GLY A 83 -1.07 -12.01 14.79
N LEU A 84 -0.05 -11.90 13.93
CA LEU A 84 -0.05 -12.49 12.60
C LEU A 84 0.69 -13.85 12.55
N GLY A 85 1.31 -14.29 13.65
CA GLY A 85 2.05 -15.55 13.71
C GLY A 85 3.25 -15.59 12.76
N LEU A 86 3.96 -14.47 12.60
CA LEU A 86 5.06 -14.36 11.63
C LEU A 86 6.28 -15.17 12.08
N LYS A 87 6.88 -15.89 11.12
CA LYS A 87 8.15 -16.61 11.31
C LYS A 87 9.38 -15.79 10.91
N PHE A 88 9.16 -14.56 10.45
CA PHE A 88 10.20 -13.64 10.01
C PHE A 88 10.14 -12.36 10.84
N VAL A 89 11.25 -11.63 10.86
CA VAL A 89 11.34 -10.31 11.48
C VAL A 89 11.07 -9.26 10.41
N PRO A 90 10.04 -8.42 10.56
CA PRO A 90 9.78 -7.29 9.67
C PRO A 90 10.97 -6.33 9.60
N ASP A 91 11.17 -5.73 8.44
CA ASP A 91 12.23 -4.73 8.26
C ASP A 91 11.90 -3.44 9.03
N GLU A 92 12.94 -2.73 9.49
CA GLU A 92 12.78 -1.48 10.24
C GLU A 92 11.96 -0.43 9.48
N TRP A 93 12.15 -0.34 8.16
CA TRP A 93 11.40 0.62 7.33
C TRP A 93 9.89 0.30 7.30
N GLN A 94 9.50 -0.97 7.39
CA GLN A 94 8.09 -1.38 7.47
C GLN A 94 7.49 -0.93 8.79
N LEU A 95 8.21 -1.16 9.90
CA LEU A 95 7.76 -0.77 11.25
C LEU A 95 7.59 0.74 11.38
N ARG A 96 8.57 1.53 10.89
CA ARG A 96 8.49 2.99 10.88
C ARG A 96 7.33 3.51 10.01
N LEU A 97 7.08 2.87 8.88
CA LEU A 97 5.97 3.22 8.00
C LEU A 97 4.62 2.96 8.68
N ILE A 98 4.44 1.79 9.30
CA ILE A 98 3.24 1.44 10.06
C ILE A 98 3.02 2.44 11.20
N GLN A 99 4.09 2.79 11.93
CA GLN A 99 4.02 3.80 12.99
C GLN A 99 3.50 5.14 12.45
N LYS A 100 4.06 5.63 11.34
CA LYS A 100 3.66 6.91 10.74
C LYS A 100 2.22 6.90 10.23
N ILE A 101 1.78 5.81 9.61
CA ILE A 101 0.39 5.66 9.18
C ILE A 101 -0.55 5.63 10.38
N HIS A 102 -0.18 4.90 11.44
CA HIS A 102 -0.96 4.86 12.68
C HIS A 102 -0.99 6.23 13.40
N GLU A 103 0.04 7.06 13.28
CA GLU A 103 0.05 8.47 13.71
C GLU A 103 -0.84 9.39 12.85
N GLY A 104 -1.49 8.85 11.81
CA GLY A 104 -2.37 9.58 10.90
C GLY A 104 -1.63 10.34 9.79
N SER A 105 -0.40 9.93 9.45
CA SER A 105 0.35 10.52 8.34
C SER A 105 -0.02 9.88 7.01
N ASP A 106 -0.20 10.70 5.98
CA ASP A 106 -0.34 10.25 4.59
C ASP A 106 1.05 10.04 3.97
N LEU A 107 1.29 8.86 3.41
CA LEU A 107 2.62 8.44 2.92
C LEU A 107 2.53 7.81 1.54
N ILE A 108 3.57 8.02 0.74
CA ILE A 108 3.79 7.32 -0.53
C ILE A 108 5.00 6.41 -0.35
N LEU A 109 4.80 5.09 -0.52
CA LEU A 109 5.87 4.10 -0.45
C LEU A 109 6.30 3.68 -1.85
N VAL A 110 7.62 3.73 -2.12
CA VAL A 110 8.23 3.15 -3.31
C VAL A 110 9.05 1.93 -2.89
N ALA A 111 8.55 0.74 -3.20
CA ALA A 111 9.25 -0.51 -2.92
C ALA A 111 8.99 -1.55 -4.02
N GLY A 112 10.02 -2.32 -4.35
CA GLY A 112 9.97 -3.35 -5.39
C GLY A 112 8.98 -4.49 -5.06
N THR A 113 8.77 -5.38 -6.03
CA THR A 113 8.05 -6.65 -5.80
C THR A 113 8.83 -7.53 -4.82
N GLY A 114 8.12 -8.28 -3.97
CA GLY A 114 8.75 -9.19 -3.00
C GLY A 114 9.22 -8.55 -1.68
N TYR A 115 9.22 -7.21 -1.56
CA TYR A 115 9.58 -6.50 -0.32
C TYR A 115 8.51 -6.56 0.79
N GLY A 116 7.52 -7.45 0.68
CA GLY A 116 6.52 -7.64 1.73
C GLY A 116 5.58 -6.45 1.98
N LYS A 117 5.24 -5.65 0.94
CA LYS A 117 4.31 -4.50 1.09
C LYS A 117 2.96 -4.90 1.71
N SER A 118 2.39 -6.02 1.26
CA SER A 118 1.94 -7.10 2.13
C SER A 118 1.56 -6.76 3.57
N TYR A 119 2.61 -6.92 4.36
CA TYR A 119 2.62 -6.88 5.80
C TYR A 119 2.12 -5.54 6.36
N ILE A 120 2.30 -4.43 5.64
CA ILE A 120 1.93 -3.09 6.14
C ILE A 120 0.42 -3.01 6.40
N PHE A 121 -0.40 -3.44 5.45
CA PHE A 121 -1.85 -3.35 5.61
C PHE A 121 -2.43 -4.43 6.53
N GLU A 122 -1.82 -5.62 6.57
CA GLU A 122 -2.18 -6.67 7.54
C GLU A 122 -1.89 -6.22 8.98
N ALA A 123 -0.73 -5.61 9.21
CA ALA A 123 -0.35 -5.04 10.49
C ALA A 123 -1.30 -3.91 10.91
N LEU A 124 -1.65 -3.01 9.99
CA LEU A 124 -2.61 -1.93 10.27
C LEU A 124 -3.99 -2.47 10.61
N ALA A 125 -4.47 -3.48 9.88
CA ALA A 125 -5.77 -4.10 10.15
C ALA A 125 -5.79 -4.71 11.56
N LEU A 126 -4.73 -5.42 11.95
CA LEU A 126 -4.58 -5.98 13.29
C LEU A 126 -4.56 -4.88 14.38
N LEU A 127 -3.81 -3.80 14.17
CA LEU A 127 -3.73 -2.68 15.12
C LEU A 127 -5.05 -1.90 15.23
N GLY A 128 -5.88 -1.93 14.18
CA GLY A 128 -7.20 -1.31 14.13
C GLY A 128 -8.32 -2.10 14.82
N VAL A 129 -8.14 -3.42 15.03
CA VAL A 129 -9.16 -4.29 15.65
C VAL A 129 -9.69 -3.75 16.99
N PRO A 130 -8.85 -3.35 17.96
CA PRO A 130 -9.34 -2.87 19.26
C PRO A 130 -10.16 -1.58 19.19
N LYS A 131 -10.09 -0.85 18.07
CA LYS A 131 -10.73 0.44 17.86
C LYS A 131 -11.87 0.38 16.84
N ASN A 132 -12.23 -0.81 16.36
CA ASN A 132 -13.19 -1.02 15.27
C ASN A 132 -12.86 -0.20 14.01
N GLU A 133 -11.57 -0.07 13.69
CA GLU A 133 -11.11 0.61 12.49
C GLU A 133 -11.09 -0.35 11.29
N ILE A 134 -11.36 0.19 10.10
CA ILE A 134 -11.39 -0.57 8.85
C ILE A 134 -10.22 -0.12 7.98
N VAL A 135 -9.43 -1.08 7.51
CA VAL A 135 -8.38 -0.85 6.51
C VAL A 135 -8.93 -1.21 5.14
N LEU A 136 -9.13 -0.19 4.29
CA LEU A 136 -9.55 -0.36 2.90
C LEU A 136 -8.32 -0.43 1.99
N VAL A 137 -8.13 -1.59 1.35
CA VAL A 137 -7.07 -1.78 0.36
C VAL A 137 -7.69 -1.83 -1.03
N ILE A 138 -7.30 -0.90 -1.90
CA ILE A 138 -7.75 -0.85 -3.30
C ILE A 138 -6.68 -1.49 -4.17
N CYS A 139 -6.98 -2.68 -4.70
CA CYS A 139 -6.12 -3.40 -5.63
C CYS A 139 -6.70 -3.31 -7.05
N PRO A 140 -5.96 -2.81 -8.06
CA PRO A 140 -6.47 -2.70 -9.42
C PRO A 140 -6.64 -4.04 -10.13
N LEU A 141 -6.01 -5.11 -9.61
CA LEU A 141 -6.03 -6.44 -10.21
C LEU A 141 -6.67 -7.46 -9.26
N LYS A 142 -7.66 -8.18 -9.78
CA LYS A 142 -8.40 -9.23 -9.07
C LYS A 142 -7.51 -10.40 -8.64
N THR A 143 -6.46 -10.70 -9.38
CA THR A 143 -5.48 -11.75 -9.04
C THR A 143 -4.72 -11.46 -7.74
N LEU A 144 -4.61 -10.19 -7.35
CA LEU A 144 -3.99 -9.80 -6.08
C LEU A 144 -4.95 -9.94 -4.89
N GLU A 145 -6.27 -9.99 -5.14
CA GLU A 145 -7.25 -10.25 -4.07
C GLU A 145 -7.12 -11.66 -3.50
N ASP A 146 -6.73 -12.64 -4.33
CA ASP A 146 -6.53 -14.01 -3.87
C ASP A 146 -5.37 -14.10 -2.87
N MET A 147 -4.37 -13.19 -2.93
CA MET A 147 -3.33 -13.09 -1.88
C MET A 147 -3.95 -12.71 -0.52
N ALA A 148 -4.94 -11.81 -0.52
CA ALA A 148 -5.66 -11.42 0.71
C ALA A 148 -6.54 -12.57 1.25
N ARG A 149 -6.98 -13.50 0.41
CA ARG A 149 -7.75 -14.68 0.86
C ARG A 149 -6.91 -15.67 1.64
N TYR A 150 -5.60 -15.79 1.36
CA TYR A 150 -4.72 -16.63 2.18
C TYR A 150 -4.54 -16.06 3.60
N ALA A 151 -4.69 -14.75 3.78
CA ALA A 151 -4.63 -14.10 5.09
C ALA A 151 -5.89 -14.33 5.96
N ASN A 152 -6.99 -14.86 5.40
CA ASN A 152 -8.24 -15.15 6.14
C ASN A 152 -8.16 -16.32 7.13
N GLN A 153 -6.98 -16.91 7.32
CA GLN A 153 -6.75 -17.87 8.40
C GLN A 153 -6.31 -17.19 9.72
N GLY A 154 -6.14 -15.86 9.71
CA GLY A 154 -5.76 -15.06 10.88
C GLY A 154 -6.95 -14.40 11.62
N PRO A 155 -6.68 -13.71 12.73
CA PRO A 155 -7.71 -13.07 13.58
C PRO A 155 -8.38 -11.84 12.94
N ALA A 156 -7.80 -11.27 11.88
CA ALA A 156 -8.39 -10.15 11.14
C ALA A 156 -9.31 -10.68 10.04
N ARG A 157 -10.60 -10.35 10.10
CA ARG A 157 -11.61 -10.80 9.14
C ARG A 157 -11.53 -9.93 7.88
N VAL A 158 -11.06 -10.49 6.76
CA VAL A 158 -10.95 -9.75 5.49
C VAL A 158 -12.23 -9.89 4.68
N HIS A 159 -12.95 -8.79 4.49
CA HIS A 159 -14.08 -8.70 3.59
C HIS A 159 -13.62 -8.23 2.21
N VAL A 160 -13.68 -9.13 1.22
CA VAL A 160 -13.41 -8.78 -0.18
C VAL A 160 -14.73 -8.38 -0.83
N ALA A 161 -14.93 -7.08 -1.04
CA ALA A 161 -16.08 -6.57 -1.79
C ALA A 161 -15.92 -6.96 -3.27
N ARG A 162 -16.86 -7.74 -3.80
CA ARG A 162 -16.92 -8.05 -5.23
C ARG A 162 -17.86 -7.06 -5.91
N ASP A 163 -17.37 -6.38 -6.95
CA ASP A 163 -18.23 -5.63 -7.86
C ASP A 163 -19.31 -6.57 -8.42
N GLY A 164 -20.56 -6.37 -8.00
CA GLY A 164 -21.73 -7.09 -8.52
C GLY A 164 -22.63 -7.77 -7.47
N ALA A 165 -22.22 -7.89 -6.21
CA ALA A 165 -23.09 -8.42 -5.16
C ALA A 165 -23.45 -7.31 -4.17
N VAL A 166 -24.55 -6.61 -4.44
CA VAL A 166 -25.20 -5.76 -3.43
C VAL A 166 -25.63 -6.68 -2.29
N PRO A 167 -25.11 -6.53 -1.06
CA PRO A 167 -25.61 -7.31 0.06
C PRO A 167 -27.05 -6.85 0.32
N SER A 168 -28.01 -7.74 0.11
CA SER A 168 -29.38 -7.54 0.59
C SER A 168 -29.30 -7.57 2.12
N LEU A 169 -29.20 -6.39 2.73
CA LEU A 169 -29.40 -6.21 4.17
C LEU A 169 -30.81 -6.71 4.51
N ARG A 170 -30.88 -7.81 5.26
CA ARG A 170 -32.08 -8.24 6.00
C ARG A 170 -31.87 -7.94 7.47
#